data_AF-A0A6V7GW92-F1
#
_entry.id   AF-A0A6V7GW92-F1
#
_cell.length_a   1.000
_cell.length_b   1.000
_cell.length_c   1.000
_cell.angle_alpha   90.00
_cell.angle_beta   90.00
_cell.angle_gamma   90.00
#
_symmetry.space_group_name_H-M   'P 1'
#
loop_
_entity.id
_entity.type
_entity.pdbx_description
1 polymer ?
#
loop_
_entity_poly.entity_id
_entity_poly.type
_entity_poly.pdbx_seq_one_letter_code
_entity_poly.pdbx_strand_id
1 'polypeptide(L)'
;MDENKQKALAAALGQIEKQFGKGSIMRLGDNRAMDVETISTGSLSLDIALGAGGLPMGRIVEIYGPESSGKTTLTLELIAAAQREGKTCAFIDAEHALDPVYAKKLGVDIDALLVSQPDTGEQALEICDALARSGAIDVMVVDSVAALTPKAEIEGEMGDSHMGLQARMLSQAMRKLTGNLKQSNCMCIFINQIRMKIGVMFGNPACIIPNPSASV
;
A
#
# COMPACT_ATOMS: atom_id res chain seq x y z
N MET A 1 -20.82 -29.23 22.04
CA MET A 1 -19.88 -28.42 22.86
C MET A 1 -20.40 -28.48 24.29
N ASP A 2 -19.54 -28.78 25.27
CA ASP A 2 -19.92 -28.72 26.69
C ASP A 2 -20.44 -27.31 27.05
N GLU A 3 -21.55 -27.23 27.79
CA GLU A 3 -22.11 -25.96 28.29
C GLU A 3 -21.08 -25.19 29.14
N ASN A 4 -20.26 -25.90 29.92
CA ASN A 4 -19.17 -25.30 30.69
C ASN A 4 -18.10 -24.65 29.79
N LYS A 5 -17.79 -25.24 28.63
CA LYS A 5 -16.86 -24.65 27.65
C LYS A 5 -17.45 -23.40 26.99
N GLN A 6 -18.75 -23.39 26.71
CA GLN A 6 -19.41 -22.20 26.15
C GLN A 6 -19.45 -21.04 27.15
N LYS A 7 -19.74 -21.31 28.43
CA LYS A 7 -19.75 -20.28 29.47
C LYS A 7 -18.36 -19.69 29.72
N ALA A 8 -17.32 -20.54 29.76
CA ALA A 8 -15.94 -20.09 29.88
C ALA A 8 -15.50 -19.26 28.65
N LEU A 9 -15.87 -19.70 27.44
CA LEU A 9 -15.60 -18.96 26.21
C LEU A 9 -16.27 -17.59 26.21
N ALA A 10 -17.55 -17.49 26.60
CA ALA A 10 -18.26 -16.21 26.67
C ALA A 10 -17.64 -15.24 27.69
N ALA A 11 -17.23 -15.75 28.85
CA ALA A 11 -16.55 -14.94 29.86
C ALA A 11 -15.19 -14.42 29.35
N ALA A 12 -14.42 -15.26 28.67
CA ALA A 12 -13.14 -14.87 28.08
C ALA A 12 -13.31 -13.82 26.97
N LEU A 13 -14.29 -14.00 26.07
CA LEU A 13 -14.62 -13.03 25.03
C LEU A 13 -15.00 -11.67 25.63
N GLY A 14 -15.85 -11.64 26.66
CA GLY A 14 -16.23 -10.40 27.33
C GLY A 14 -15.09 -9.70 28.08
N GLN A 15 -14.15 -10.47 28.65
CA GLN A 15 -12.94 -9.90 29.25
C GLN A 15 -12.04 -9.26 28.19
N ILE A 16 -11.85 -9.93 27.06
CA ILE A 16 -11.03 -9.42 25.96
C ILE A 16 -11.64 -8.12 25.40
N GLU A 17 -12.94 -8.07 25.13
CA GLU A 17 -13.60 -6.84 24.66
C GLU A 17 -13.53 -5.69 25.69
N LYS A 18 -13.64 -5.99 26.99
CA LYS A 18 -13.52 -4.97 28.04
C LYS A 18 -12.11 -4.41 28.13
N GLN A 19 -11.09 -5.23 27.87
CA GLN A 19 -9.69 -4.85 28.00
C GLN A 19 -9.13 -4.17 26.75
N PHE A 20 -9.57 -4.59 25.57
CA PHE A 20 -9.01 -4.15 24.28
C PHE A 20 -10.00 -3.38 23.38
N GLY A 21 -11.25 -3.21 23.83
CA GLY A 21 -12.29 -2.45 23.14
C GLY A 21 -13.26 -3.34 22.34
N LYS A 22 -14.40 -2.75 21.96
CA LYS A 22 -15.40 -3.45 21.14
C LYS A 22 -14.78 -3.90 19.82
N GLY A 23 -14.98 -5.18 19.48
CA GLY A 23 -14.50 -5.77 18.24
C GLY A 23 -13.05 -6.24 18.24
N SER A 24 -12.38 -6.25 19.40
CA SER A 24 -11.05 -6.88 19.56
C SER A 24 -11.08 -8.40 19.36
N ILE A 25 -12.24 -9.04 19.54
CA ILE A 25 -12.45 -10.46 19.26
C ILE A 25 -13.91 -10.68 18.86
N MET A 26 -14.14 -11.39 17.76
CA MET A 26 -15.49 -11.69 17.25
C MET A 26 -15.49 -12.95 16.41
N ARG A 27 -16.66 -13.56 16.22
CA ARG A 27 -16.81 -14.70 15.32
C ARG A 27 -16.66 -14.20 13.88
N LEU A 28 -15.94 -14.96 13.07
CA LEU A 28 -15.64 -14.59 11.68
C LEU A 28 -16.89 -14.31 10.84
N GLY A 29 -17.98 -15.07 11.07
CA GLY A 29 -19.25 -14.91 10.36
C GLY A 29 -20.16 -13.78 10.85
N ASP A 30 -19.88 -13.19 12.02
CA ASP A 30 -20.65 -12.06 12.58
C ASP A 30 -20.04 -10.70 12.17
N ASN A 31 -18.94 -10.72 11.41
CA ASN A 31 -18.18 -9.53 11.07
C ASN A 31 -18.61 -8.92 9.73
N ARG A 32 -19.60 -8.01 9.76
CA ARG A 32 -19.95 -7.18 8.58
C ARG A 32 -18.81 -6.24 8.14
N ALA A 33 -17.80 -5.99 8.99
CA ALA A 33 -16.62 -5.20 8.61
C ALA A 33 -15.57 -5.99 7.79
N MET A 34 -15.88 -7.24 7.39
CA MET A 34 -15.09 -8.03 6.45
C MET A 34 -15.70 -8.14 5.04
N ASP A 35 -16.81 -7.47 4.74
CA ASP A 35 -17.17 -7.24 3.34
C ASP A 35 -16.06 -6.36 2.77
N VAL A 36 -15.14 -6.97 2.03
CA VAL A 36 -13.99 -6.29 1.45
C VAL A 36 -14.54 -5.45 0.30
N GLU A 37 -14.78 -4.17 0.57
CA GLU A 37 -15.05 -3.18 -0.47
C GLU A 37 -13.88 -3.20 -1.47
N THR A 38 -14.20 -3.19 -2.75
CA THR A 38 -13.21 -3.17 -3.84
C THR A 38 -13.40 -1.98 -4.75
N ILE A 39 -12.32 -1.53 -5.37
CA ILE A 39 -12.29 -0.47 -6.39
C ILE A 39 -11.84 -1.07 -7.71
N SER A 40 -12.57 -0.74 -8.78
CA SER A 40 -12.21 -1.18 -10.12
C SER A 40 -10.80 -0.71 -10.49
N THR A 41 -10.05 -1.59 -11.13
CA THR A 41 -8.71 -1.28 -11.65
C THR A 41 -8.74 -0.40 -12.90
N GLY A 42 -9.93 -0.12 -13.46
CA GLY A 42 -10.09 0.45 -14.80
C GLY A 42 -10.10 -0.59 -15.92
N SER A 43 -9.68 -1.84 -15.61
CA SER A 43 -9.63 -2.96 -16.55
C SER A 43 -10.59 -4.08 -16.13
N LEU A 44 -11.63 -4.31 -16.93
CA LEU A 44 -12.62 -5.36 -16.68
C LEU A 44 -11.98 -6.76 -16.59
N SER A 45 -10.99 -7.05 -17.43
CA SER A 45 -10.33 -8.36 -17.42
C SER A 45 -9.50 -8.57 -16.15
N LEU A 46 -8.88 -7.51 -15.63
CA LEU A 46 -8.13 -7.57 -14.37
C LEU A 46 -9.08 -7.69 -13.17
N ASP A 47 -10.18 -6.94 -13.16
CA ASP A 47 -11.20 -7.02 -12.10
C ASP A 47 -11.81 -8.44 -12.00
N ILE A 48 -12.06 -9.08 -13.15
CA ILE A 48 -12.48 -10.49 -13.22
C ILE A 48 -11.39 -11.42 -12.69
N ALA A 49 -10.14 -11.22 -13.10
CA ALA A 49 -9.02 -12.06 -12.68
C ALA A 49 -8.75 -11.99 -11.16
N LEU A 50 -9.02 -10.84 -10.54
CA LEU A 50 -8.92 -10.65 -9.09
C LEU A 50 -10.04 -11.38 -8.32
N GLY A 51 -11.13 -11.77 -8.98
CA GLY A 51 -12.24 -12.55 -8.41
C GLY A 51 -13.17 -11.76 -7.48
N ALA A 52 -12.67 -10.70 -6.84
CA ALA A 52 -13.44 -9.79 -5.98
C ALA A 52 -13.95 -8.54 -6.72
N GLY A 53 -13.72 -8.44 -8.03
CA GLY A 53 -14.19 -7.33 -8.86
C GLY A 53 -13.37 -6.03 -8.75
N GLY A 54 -12.18 -6.08 -8.15
CA GLY A 54 -11.29 -4.92 -8.02
C GLY A 54 -10.25 -5.09 -6.92
N LEU A 55 -9.50 -4.01 -6.63
CA LEU A 55 -8.52 -3.98 -5.54
C LEU A 55 -9.19 -3.69 -4.19
N PRO A 56 -8.73 -4.31 -3.09
CA PRO A 56 -9.40 -4.23 -1.79
C PRO A 56 -9.08 -2.96 -0.99
N MET A 57 -10.10 -2.29 -0.47
CA MET A 57 -9.98 -1.13 0.42
C MET A 57 -9.39 -1.50 1.79
N GLY A 58 -8.73 -0.54 2.44
CA GLY A 58 -8.08 -0.73 3.73
C GLY A 58 -6.90 -1.70 3.72
N ARG A 59 -6.26 -1.91 2.55
CA ARG A 59 -5.16 -2.85 2.34
C ARG A 59 -4.01 -2.20 1.57
N ILE A 60 -2.85 -2.84 1.68
CA ILE A 60 -1.68 -2.54 0.87
C ILE A 60 -1.72 -3.42 -0.39
N VAL A 61 -1.50 -2.82 -1.55
CA VAL A 61 -1.33 -3.51 -2.83
C VAL A 61 0.04 -3.15 -3.40
N GLU A 62 0.69 -4.11 -4.05
CA GLU A 62 1.94 -3.88 -4.76
C GLU A 62 1.75 -4.16 -6.26
N ILE A 63 2.17 -3.22 -7.10
CA ILE A 63 2.19 -3.35 -8.56
C ILE A 63 3.64 -3.23 -9.00
N TYR A 64 4.20 -4.32 -9.50
CA TYR A 64 5.59 -4.36 -9.95
C TYR A 64 5.72 -4.87 -11.39
N GLY A 65 6.79 -4.47 -12.04
CA GLY A 65 7.00 -4.79 -13.45
C GLY A 65 8.18 -4.05 -14.06
N PRO A 66 8.57 -4.40 -15.30
CA PRO A 66 9.59 -3.68 -16.04
C PRO A 66 9.29 -2.18 -16.17
N GLU A 67 10.31 -1.38 -16.45
CA GLU A 67 10.10 0.00 -16.86
C GLU A 67 9.19 0.07 -18.09
N SER A 68 8.36 1.11 -18.17
CA SER A 68 7.37 1.29 -19.26
C SER A 68 6.34 0.16 -19.42
N SER A 69 6.18 -0.74 -18.44
CA SER A 69 5.18 -1.81 -18.50
C SER A 69 3.74 -1.37 -18.21
N GLY A 70 3.49 -0.07 -18.04
CA GLY A 70 2.17 0.49 -17.75
C GLY A 70 1.77 0.55 -16.26
N LYS A 71 2.73 0.45 -15.32
CA LYS A 71 2.43 0.49 -13.86
C LYS A 71 1.72 1.79 -13.46
N THR A 72 2.32 2.93 -13.79
CA THR A 72 1.75 4.26 -13.50
C THR A 72 0.45 4.49 -14.28
N THR A 73 0.33 3.99 -15.51
CA THR A 73 -0.93 4.04 -16.26
C THR A 73 -2.05 3.31 -15.53
N LEU A 74 -1.80 2.08 -15.06
CA LEU A 74 -2.78 1.28 -14.33
C LEU A 74 -3.21 1.96 -13.01
N THR A 75 -2.27 2.57 -12.27
CA THR A 75 -2.63 3.27 -11.04
C THR A 75 -3.41 4.55 -11.30
N LEU A 76 -3.12 5.27 -12.38
CA LEU A 76 -3.90 6.45 -12.78
C LEU A 76 -5.32 6.08 -13.24
N GLU A 77 -5.50 4.98 -13.97
CA GLU A 77 -6.84 4.47 -14.33
C GLU A 77 -7.65 4.07 -13.09
N LEU A 78 -7.00 3.44 -12.11
CA LEU A 78 -7.62 3.13 -10.82
C LEU A 78 -8.00 4.40 -10.05
N ILE A 79 -7.14 5.41 -10.01
CA ILE A 79 -7.45 6.72 -9.40
C ILE A 79 -8.67 7.34 -10.09
N ALA A 80 -8.70 7.34 -11.43
CA ALA A 80 -9.84 7.86 -12.19
C ALA A 80 -11.14 7.06 -11.91
N ALA A 81 -11.05 5.75 -11.69
CA ALA A 81 -12.20 4.94 -11.26
C ALA A 81 -12.67 5.31 -9.84
N ALA A 82 -11.74 5.46 -8.89
CA ALA A 82 -12.05 5.86 -7.52
C ALA A 82 -12.68 7.26 -7.47
N GLN A 83 -12.11 8.25 -8.16
CA GLN A 83 -12.63 9.62 -8.18
C GLN A 83 -14.05 9.68 -8.78
N ARG A 84 -14.36 8.85 -9.79
CA ARG A 84 -15.73 8.75 -10.34
C ARG A 84 -16.76 8.24 -9.34
N GLU A 85 -16.33 7.49 -8.32
CA GLU A 85 -17.16 7.08 -7.19
C GLU A 85 -17.17 8.10 -6.04
N GLY A 86 -16.58 9.27 -6.24
CA GLY A 86 -16.51 10.35 -5.24
C GLY A 86 -15.42 10.15 -4.18
N LYS A 87 -14.44 9.28 -4.43
CA LYS A 87 -13.34 8.99 -3.49
C LYS A 87 -12.20 9.99 -3.64
N THR A 88 -11.59 10.34 -2.52
CA THR A 88 -10.44 11.24 -2.45
C THR A 88 -9.14 10.47 -2.63
N CYS A 89 -8.31 10.92 -3.57
CA CYS A 89 -7.09 10.22 -3.95
C CYS A 89 -5.83 11.06 -3.65
N ALA A 90 -4.72 10.37 -3.35
CA ALA A 90 -3.40 10.98 -3.20
C ALA A 90 -2.34 10.24 -4.03
N PHE A 91 -1.36 10.97 -4.54
CA PHE A 91 -0.24 10.45 -5.31
C PHE A 91 1.08 10.95 -4.73
N ILE A 92 1.92 10.04 -4.27
CA ILE A 92 3.26 10.30 -3.74
C ILE A 92 4.25 10.01 -4.86
N ASP A 93 4.65 11.06 -5.57
CA ASP A 93 5.52 11.04 -6.74
C ASP A 93 6.99 11.17 -6.30
N ALA A 94 7.55 10.08 -5.82
CA ALA A 94 8.96 9.96 -5.45
C ALA A 94 9.88 9.86 -6.68
N GLU A 95 9.38 9.40 -7.83
CA GLU A 95 10.13 9.40 -9.10
C GLU A 95 10.17 10.78 -9.79
N HIS A 96 9.36 11.74 -9.32
CA HIS A 96 9.21 13.07 -9.93
C HIS A 96 8.87 13.01 -11.43
N ALA A 97 8.05 12.03 -11.82
CA ALA A 97 7.81 11.67 -13.22
C ALA A 97 6.33 11.74 -13.64
N LEU A 98 5.44 12.16 -12.73
CA LEU A 98 4.01 12.26 -13.03
C LEU A 98 3.73 13.40 -14.04
N ASP A 99 3.12 13.06 -15.18
CA ASP A 99 2.62 14.04 -16.16
C ASP A 99 1.13 14.35 -15.93
N PRO A 100 0.77 15.58 -15.47
CA PRO A 100 -0.62 15.96 -15.25
C PRO A 100 -1.48 15.94 -16.52
N VAL A 101 -0.88 16.21 -17.69
CA VAL A 101 -1.60 16.19 -18.98
C VAL A 101 -1.97 14.77 -19.35
N TYR A 102 -1.07 13.82 -19.14
CA TYR A 102 -1.35 12.40 -19.35
C TYR A 102 -2.39 11.87 -18.35
N ALA A 103 -2.25 12.19 -17.06
CA ALA A 103 -3.23 11.81 -16.04
C ALA A 103 -4.64 12.29 -16.38
N LYS A 104 -4.79 13.56 -16.80
CA LYS A 104 -6.07 14.10 -17.24
C LYS A 104 -6.66 13.35 -18.44
N LYS A 105 -5.83 12.95 -19.41
CA LYS A 105 -6.27 12.15 -20.57
C LYS A 105 -6.77 10.76 -20.17
N LEU A 106 -6.26 10.19 -19.08
CA LEU A 106 -6.75 8.93 -18.50
C LEU A 106 -8.01 9.10 -17.66
N GLY A 107 -8.53 10.33 -17.51
CA GLY A 107 -9.78 10.61 -16.80
C GLY A 107 -9.60 10.93 -15.32
N VAL A 108 -8.36 11.17 -14.87
CA VAL A 108 -8.09 11.65 -13.52
C VAL A 108 -8.57 13.11 -13.39
N ASP A 109 -9.29 13.39 -12.31
CA ASP A 109 -9.57 14.75 -11.88
C ASP A 109 -8.31 15.32 -11.19
N ILE A 110 -7.52 16.04 -11.99
CA ILE A 110 -6.26 16.64 -11.58
C ILE A 110 -6.44 17.78 -10.57
N ASP A 111 -7.60 18.42 -10.52
CA ASP A 111 -7.85 19.54 -9.61
C ASP A 111 -8.17 19.02 -8.19
N ALA A 112 -8.68 17.79 -8.09
CA ALA A 112 -8.99 17.11 -6.83
C ALA A 112 -7.89 16.13 -6.35
N LEU A 113 -6.96 15.73 -7.22
CA LEU A 113 -5.89 14.79 -6.86
C LEU A 113 -4.84 15.49 -5.98
N LEU A 114 -4.62 14.96 -4.77
CA LEU A 114 -3.53 15.43 -3.92
C LEU A 114 -2.20 14.85 -4.41
N VAL A 115 -1.19 15.68 -4.59
CA VAL A 115 0.14 15.24 -5.05
C VAL A 115 1.19 15.68 -4.03
N SER A 116 2.15 14.80 -3.74
CA SER A 116 3.32 15.10 -2.93
C SER A 116 4.58 14.63 -3.67
N GLN A 117 5.58 15.50 -3.71
CA GLN A 117 6.92 15.20 -4.22
C GLN A 117 7.91 15.27 -3.04
N PRO A 118 8.11 14.16 -2.31
CA PRO A 118 8.97 14.14 -1.14
C PRO A 118 10.45 14.13 -1.50
N ASP A 119 11.27 14.72 -0.65
CA ASP A 119 12.73 14.75 -0.74
C ASP A 119 13.38 13.44 -0.26
N THR A 120 12.77 12.73 0.71
CA THR A 120 13.31 11.47 1.25
C THR A 120 12.25 10.37 1.41
N GLY A 121 12.71 9.13 1.46
CA GLY A 121 11.86 7.96 1.69
C GLY A 121 11.13 7.99 3.03
N GLU A 122 11.78 8.48 4.10
CA GLU A 122 11.13 8.66 5.40
C GLU A 122 10.02 9.70 5.31
N GLN A 123 10.27 10.85 4.69
CA GLN A 123 9.26 11.90 4.52
C GLN A 123 8.06 11.38 3.72
N ALA A 124 8.29 10.66 2.62
CA ALA A 124 7.24 10.04 1.82
C ALA A 124 6.34 9.13 2.67
N LEU A 125 6.95 8.24 3.47
CA LEU A 125 6.24 7.28 4.31
C LEU A 125 5.54 7.95 5.51
N GLU A 126 6.09 9.03 6.05
CA GLU A 126 5.43 9.86 7.07
C GLU A 126 4.20 10.59 6.52
N ILE A 127 4.26 11.09 5.29
CA ILE A 127 3.12 11.68 4.58
C ILE A 127 2.03 10.62 4.39
N CYS A 128 2.38 9.42 3.87
CA CYS A 128 1.42 8.31 3.76
C CYS A 128 0.74 8.00 5.09
N ASP A 129 1.50 7.94 6.18
CA ASP A 129 1.00 7.60 7.51
C ASP A 129 0.11 8.71 8.09
N ALA A 130 0.44 9.98 7.84
CA ALA A 130 -0.40 11.11 8.21
C ALA A 130 -1.73 11.13 7.43
N LEU A 131 -1.67 10.89 6.12
CA LEU A 131 -2.85 10.80 5.26
C LEU A 131 -3.75 9.63 5.67
N ALA A 132 -3.19 8.44 5.93
CA ALA A 132 -3.94 7.28 6.39
C ALA A 132 -4.62 7.55 7.74
N ARG A 133 -3.92 8.19 8.70
CA ARG A 133 -4.52 8.55 10.00
C ARG A 133 -5.63 9.60 9.91
N SER A 134 -5.58 10.48 8.91
CA SER A 134 -6.59 11.52 8.75
C SER A 134 -7.98 10.95 8.47
N GLY A 135 -8.06 9.77 7.87
CA GLY A 135 -9.30 9.16 7.39
C GLY A 135 -9.95 9.91 6.22
N ALA A 136 -9.26 10.90 5.64
CA ALA A 136 -9.77 11.73 4.56
C ALA A 136 -9.34 11.24 3.16
N ILE A 137 -8.43 10.27 3.08
CA ILE A 137 -7.94 9.68 1.83
C ILE A 137 -8.47 8.26 1.70
N ASP A 138 -9.10 7.97 0.57
CA ASP A 138 -9.62 6.65 0.25
C ASP A 138 -8.58 5.80 -0.48
N VAL A 139 -7.84 6.40 -1.42
CA VAL A 139 -6.82 5.71 -2.23
C VAL A 139 -5.54 6.54 -2.27
N MET A 140 -4.40 5.92 -1.95
CA MET A 140 -3.08 6.53 -2.13
C MET A 140 -2.17 5.65 -2.97
N VAL A 141 -1.35 6.27 -3.82
CA VAL A 141 -0.34 5.61 -4.66
C VAL A 141 1.04 6.16 -4.31
N VAL A 142 2.03 5.28 -4.20
CA VAL A 142 3.45 5.62 -4.00
C VAL A 142 4.24 5.15 -5.22
N ASP A 143 4.72 6.11 -6.02
CA ASP A 143 5.48 5.87 -7.24
C ASP A 143 6.91 6.44 -7.10
N SER A 144 7.93 5.64 -6.81
CA SER A 144 7.93 4.18 -6.59
C SER A 144 8.76 3.81 -5.36
N VAL A 145 8.62 2.57 -4.88
CA VAL A 145 9.41 2.05 -3.74
C VAL A 145 10.91 2.19 -3.99
N ALA A 146 11.36 2.00 -5.23
CA ALA A 146 12.76 2.10 -5.58
C ALA A 146 13.31 3.52 -5.38
N ALA A 147 12.47 4.55 -5.51
CA ALA A 147 12.81 5.96 -5.32
C ALA A 147 12.69 6.44 -3.87
N LEU A 148 12.26 5.58 -2.93
CA LEU A 148 12.21 5.90 -1.50
C LEU A 148 13.62 5.83 -0.89
N THR A 149 14.46 6.80 -1.23
CA THR A 149 15.86 6.86 -0.79
C THR A 149 15.93 7.37 0.65
N PRO A 150 16.54 6.62 1.59
CA PRO A 150 16.72 7.07 2.96
C PRO A 150 17.51 8.37 3.05
N LYS A 151 17.17 9.24 4.00
CA LYS A 151 17.85 10.53 4.20
C LYS A 151 19.37 10.39 4.31
N ALA A 152 19.86 9.39 5.04
CA ALA A 152 21.29 9.17 5.22
C ALA A 152 22.02 8.78 3.92
N GLU A 153 21.32 8.19 2.95
CA GLU A 153 21.88 7.88 1.62
C GLU A 153 21.91 9.11 0.72
N ILE A 154 20.94 10.02 0.86
CA ILE A 154 20.91 11.31 0.13
C ILE A 154 22.00 12.27 0.64
N GLU A 155 22.22 12.30 1.96
CA GLU A 155 23.26 13.13 2.58
C GLU A 155 24.67 12.53 2.49
N GLY A 156 24.77 11.23 2.18
CA GLY A 156 26.03 10.51 2.00
C GLY A 156 26.72 10.80 0.68
N GLU A 157 27.94 10.27 0.51
CA GLU A 157 28.67 10.38 -0.75
C GLU A 157 28.36 9.18 -1.68
N MET A 158 28.45 9.41 -2.99
CA MET A 158 28.30 8.32 -3.95
C MET A 158 29.37 7.25 -3.72
N GLY A 159 28.93 6.04 -3.36
CA GLY A 159 29.81 4.91 -3.03
C GLY A 159 29.82 4.55 -1.55
N ASP A 160 29.18 5.34 -0.68
CA ASP A 160 28.96 4.99 0.71
C ASP A 160 28.06 3.75 0.84
N SER A 161 28.42 2.87 1.77
CA SER A 161 27.71 1.61 1.97
C SER A 161 26.59 1.76 3.00
N HIS A 162 25.35 1.83 2.51
CA HIS A 162 24.13 1.88 3.33
C HIS A 162 23.35 0.55 3.27
N MET A 163 24.04 -0.57 3.53
CA MET A 163 23.46 -1.91 3.41
C MET A 163 22.14 -2.06 4.17
N GLY A 164 21.06 -2.37 3.44
CA GLY A 164 19.75 -2.70 4.01
C GLY A 164 19.01 -1.55 4.68
N LEU A 165 19.46 -0.29 4.54
CA LEU A 165 18.83 0.85 5.20
C LEU A 165 17.38 1.05 4.74
N GLN A 166 17.15 1.04 3.42
CA GLN A 166 15.82 1.14 2.82
C GLN A 166 14.90 -0.01 3.26
N ALA A 167 15.42 -1.24 3.34
CA ALA A 167 14.66 -2.42 3.79
C ALA A 167 14.16 -2.28 5.23
N ARG A 168 15.03 -1.77 6.12
CA ARG A 168 14.69 -1.51 7.53
C ARG A 168 13.66 -0.39 7.65
N MET A 169 13.83 0.69 6.90
CA MET A 169 12.89 1.82 6.84
C MET A 169 11.49 1.33 6.43
N LEU A 170 11.39 0.60 5.32
CA LEU A 170 10.12 0.07 4.84
C LEU A 170 9.49 -0.93 5.81
N SER A 171 10.29 -1.83 6.40
CA SER A 171 9.80 -2.77 7.43
C SER A 171 9.24 -2.05 8.67
N GLN A 172 9.79 -0.90 9.02
CA GLN A 172 9.25 -0.05 10.10
C GLN A 172 7.96 0.65 9.67
N ALA A 173 7.92 1.22 8.47
CA ALA A 173 6.76 1.92 7.94
C ALA A 173 5.57 0.99 7.75
N MET A 174 5.76 -0.20 7.17
CA MET A 174 4.67 -1.16 6.94
C MET A 174 3.96 -1.56 8.24
N ARG A 175 4.72 -1.71 9.34
CA ARG A 175 4.14 -2.01 10.67
C ARG A 175 3.23 -0.90 11.18
N LYS A 176 3.53 0.37 10.88
CA LYS A 176 2.68 1.51 11.25
C LYS A 176 1.49 1.66 10.31
N LEU A 177 1.75 1.65 9.01
CA LEU A 177 0.75 1.88 7.97
C LEU A 177 -0.37 0.85 7.97
N THR A 178 -0.05 -0.45 8.12
CA THR A 178 -1.06 -1.51 7.99
C THR A 178 -2.25 -1.34 8.94
N GLY A 179 -1.99 -0.95 10.20
CA GLY A 179 -3.07 -0.69 11.16
C GLY A 179 -3.91 0.52 10.79
N ASN A 180 -3.25 1.62 10.42
CA ASN A 180 -3.91 2.89 10.09
C ASN A 180 -4.74 2.78 8.81
N LEU A 181 -4.24 2.08 7.78
CA LEU A 181 -4.96 1.83 6.53
C LEU A 181 -6.24 1.02 6.77
N LYS A 182 -6.18 -0.02 7.60
CA LYS A 182 -7.37 -0.82 7.90
C LYS A 182 -8.42 -0.04 8.70
N GLN A 183 -7.99 0.82 9.63
CA GLN A 183 -8.89 1.65 10.43
C GLN A 183 -9.55 2.77 9.63
N SER A 184 -8.82 3.37 8.69
CA SER A 184 -9.31 4.42 7.80
C SER A 184 -10.01 3.90 6.55
N ASN A 185 -10.02 2.59 6.32
CA ASN A 185 -10.42 1.96 5.07
C ASN A 185 -9.65 2.46 3.83
N CYS A 186 -8.46 3.04 4.01
CA CYS A 186 -7.65 3.57 2.92
C CYS A 186 -6.86 2.47 2.19
N MET A 187 -6.94 2.43 0.86
CA MET A 187 -6.10 1.59 0.01
C MET A 187 -4.75 2.29 -0.25
N CYS A 188 -3.64 1.58 -0.06
CA CYS A 188 -2.30 2.09 -0.36
C CYS A 188 -1.62 1.21 -1.39
N ILE A 189 -1.25 1.79 -2.53
CA ILE A 189 -0.63 1.08 -3.66
C ILE A 189 0.85 1.48 -3.74
N PHE A 190 1.74 0.50 -3.70
CA PHE A 190 3.16 0.70 -3.95
C PHE A 190 3.49 0.26 -5.38
N ILE A 191 4.09 1.16 -6.15
CA ILE A 191 4.69 0.82 -7.44
C ILE A 191 6.12 0.36 -7.20
N ASN A 192 6.53 -0.70 -7.88
CA ASN A 192 7.88 -1.23 -7.75
C ASN A 192 8.48 -1.64 -9.10
N GLN A 193 9.81 -1.70 -9.15
CA GLN A 193 10.55 -2.08 -10.33
C GLN A 193 11.18 -3.47 -10.16
N ILE A 194 11.24 -4.22 -11.25
CA ILE A 194 11.99 -5.48 -11.28
C ILE A 194 13.49 -5.17 -11.39
N ARG A 195 14.29 -5.86 -10.58
CA ARG A 195 15.75 -5.94 -10.63
C ARG A 195 16.18 -7.39 -10.78
N MET A 196 17.41 -7.61 -11.26
CA MET A 196 17.98 -8.95 -11.37
C MET A 196 18.97 -9.20 -10.23
N LYS A 197 18.86 -10.34 -9.55
CA LYS A 197 19.89 -10.80 -8.61
C LYS A 197 21.10 -11.33 -9.39
N ILE A 198 22.26 -10.72 -9.17
CA ILE A 198 23.53 -11.21 -9.70
C ILE A 198 23.95 -12.45 -8.90
N GLY A 199 24.35 -13.54 -9.57
CA GLY A 199 24.86 -14.75 -8.91
C GLY A 199 23.85 -15.88 -8.66
N VAL A 200 22.61 -15.79 -9.17
CA VAL A 200 21.64 -16.89 -9.09
C VAL A 200 21.96 -17.93 -10.18
N MET A 201 22.45 -19.11 -9.76
CA MET A 201 22.75 -20.23 -10.67
C MET A 201 21.51 -21.09 -11.01
N PHE A 202 20.43 -21.03 -10.22
CA PHE A 202 19.17 -21.76 -10.45
C PHE A 202 17.95 -20.96 -9.96
N GLY A 203 16.87 -20.92 -10.76
CA GLY A 203 15.61 -20.24 -10.44
C GLY A 203 15.39 -18.93 -11.21
N ASN A 204 14.28 -18.21 -10.92
CA ASN A 204 13.99 -16.90 -11.51
C ASN A 204 14.88 -15.81 -10.86
N PRO A 205 15.74 -15.11 -11.61
CA PRO A 205 16.62 -14.08 -11.06
C PRO A 205 15.91 -12.76 -10.75
N ALA A 206 14.64 -12.60 -11.15
CA ALA A 206 13.85 -11.38 -10.91
C ALA A 206 13.56 -11.17 -9.41
N CYS A 207 13.75 -9.94 -8.94
CA CYS A 207 13.48 -9.51 -7.59
C CYS A 207 13.00 -8.05 -7.57
N ILE A 208 12.40 -7.61 -6.47
CA ILE A 208 11.93 -6.24 -6.23
C ILE A 208 12.73 -5.62 -5.07
N ILE A 209 12.76 -4.29 -5.00
CA ILE A 209 13.43 -3.56 -3.90
C ILE A 209 12.38 -3.21 -2.84
N PRO A 210 12.67 -3.31 -1.53
CA PRO A 210 13.89 -3.85 -0.95
C PRO A 210 13.93 -5.37 -1.13
N ASN A 211 15.08 -5.89 -1.56
CA ASN A 211 15.26 -7.32 -1.69
C ASN A 211 15.49 -7.92 -0.29
N PRO A 212 14.55 -8.70 0.29
CA PRO A 212 14.72 -9.27 1.63
C PRO A 212 15.87 -10.28 1.73
N SER A 213 16.48 -10.67 0.61
CA SER A 213 17.65 -11.57 0.56
C SER A 213 18.98 -10.86 0.28
N ALA A 214 18.99 -9.53 0.13
CA ALA A 214 20.22 -8.74 -0.01
C ALA A 214 20.71 -8.14 1.33
N SER A 215 20.06 -8.48 2.43
CA SER A 215 20.35 -8.00 3.79
C SER A 215 21.21 -8.95 4.61
N VAL A 216 21.98 -9.84 3.97
CA VAL A 216 22.96 -10.73 4.63
C VAL A 216 24.28 -10.67 3.89
#